data_AF-A0A6A6WPY7-F1
#
_entry.id   AF-A0A6A6WPY7-F1
#
_cell.length_a   1.000
_cell.length_b   1.000
_cell.length_c   1.000
_cell.angle_alpha   90.00
_cell.angle_beta   90.00
_cell.angle_gamma   90.00
#
_symmetry.space_group_name_H-M   'P 1'
#
loop_
_entity.id
_entity.type
_entity.pdbx_description
1 polymer ?
#
loop_
_entity_poly.entity_id
_entity_poly.type
_entity_poly.pdbx_seq_one_letter_code
_entity_poly.pdbx_strand_id
1 'polypeptide(L)'
;MGGGGEKVPGQYLGGWGNLGSPTQKGVTVYAMSSNRLNPLAGTLNAAIFNTFRRTRHQILYWAPPLILGYATMQWAIERNEYLNSKPGRAEFSEEE
;
A
#
# COMPACT_ATOMS: atom_id res chain seq x y z
N MET A 1 -26.90 -7.05 -6.19
CA MET A 1 -25.68 -6.21 -6.04
C MET A 1 -25.61 -5.27 -7.24
N GLY A 2 -25.75 -3.97 -6.99
CA GLY A 2 -26.01 -2.93 -8.00
C GLY A 2 -27.33 -2.23 -7.66
N GLY A 3 -27.24 -1.00 -7.15
CA GLY A 3 -28.36 -0.21 -6.62
C GLY A 3 -29.42 0.10 -7.70
N GLY A 4 -30.36 -0.83 -7.88
CA GLY A 4 -31.58 -0.65 -8.66
C GLY A 4 -32.72 -0.17 -7.78
N GLY A 5 -32.56 1.01 -7.19
CA GLY A 5 -33.58 1.69 -6.40
C GLY A 5 -33.82 3.10 -6.91
N GLU A 6 -34.82 3.78 -6.35
CA GLU A 6 -35.09 5.19 -6.63
C GLU A 6 -33.85 6.05 -6.31
N LYS A 7 -33.53 7.00 -7.18
CA LYS A 7 -32.35 7.86 -7.00
C LYS A 7 -32.56 8.74 -5.77
N VAL A 8 -31.77 8.49 -4.73
CA VAL A 8 -31.75 9.36 -3.54
C VAL A 8 -30.74 10.50 -3.71
N PRO A 9 -30.96 11.68 -3.09
CA PRO A 9 -29.95 12.74 -3.04
C PRO A 9 -28.62 12.20 -2.50
N GLY A 10 -27.50 12.52 -3.16
CA GLY A 10 -26.16 12.02 -2.81
C GLY A 10 -25.76 10.68 -3.45
N GLN A 11 -26.60 10.10 -4.32
CA GLN A 11 -26.27 8.87 -5.04
C GLN A 11 -25.51 9.17 -6.35
N TYR A 12 -24.21 8.83 -6.37
CA TYR A 12 -23.31 9.04 -7.54
C TYR A 12 -23.06 7.78 -8.39
N LEU A 13 -23.62 6.63 -8.00
CA LEU A 13 -23.46 5.37 -8.72
C LEU A 13 -24.83 4.71 -8.91
N GLY A 14 -25.15 4.33 -10.15
CA GLY A 14 -26.36 3.56 -10.48
C GLY A 14 -26.09 2.09 -10.80
N GLY A 15 -27.12 1.40 -11.27
CA GLY A 15 -27.05 -0.02 -11.67
C GLY A 15 -26.52 -0.26 -13.07
N TRP A 16 -26.49 -1.53 -13.48
CA TRP A 16 -26.15 -1.91 -14.86
C TRP A 16 -27.07 -1.21 -15.87
N GLY A 17 -26.49 -0.62 -16.91
CA GLY A 17 -27.21 0.18 -17.90
C GLY A 17 -27.40 1.66 -17.54
N ASN A 18 -27.19 2.06 -16.28
CA ASN A 18 -27.28 3.47 -15.84
C ASN A 18 -26.27 3.75 -14.70
N LEU A 19 -24.99 3.54 -14.96
CA LEU A 19 -23.91 3.67 -13.95
C LEU A 19 -23.74 5.10 -13.43
N GLY A 20 -24.25 6.12 -14.14
CA GLY A 20 -24.03 7.53 -13.81
C GLY A 20 -22.70 8.10 -14.34
N SER A 21 -21.99 7.35 -15.20
CA SER A 21 -20.78 7.80 -15.87
C SER A 21 -21.11 8.73 -17.06
N PRO A 22 -20.14 9.56 -17.51
CA PRO A 22 -20.26 10.30 -18.76
C PRO A 22 -20.56 9.38 -19.95
N THR A 23 -21.26 9.90 -20.95
CA THR A 23 -21.57 9.15 -22.17
C THR A 23 -20.28 8.77 -22.91
N GLN A 24 -20.15 7.49 -23.28
CA GLN A 24 -19.00 6.97 -24.00
C GLN A 24 -19.41 6.64 -25.43
N LYS A 25 -18.68 7.17 -26.42
CA LYS A 25 -18.90 6.90 -27.84
C LYS A 25 -17.55 6.73 -28.55
N GLY A 26 -17.44 5.72 -29.41
CA GLY A 26 -16.24 5.47 -30.22
C GLY A 26 -15.13 4.66 -29.54
N VAL A 27 -15.37 4.10 -28.35
CA VAL A 27 -14.42 3.19 -27.68
C VAL A 27 -14.78 1.75 -28.01
N THR A 28 -13.89 1.04 -28.68
CA THR A 28 -14.05 -0.40 -28.99
C THR A 28 -13.08 -1.21 -28.15
N VAL A 29 -13.60 -2.21 -27.42
CA VAL A 29 -12.80 -3.08 -26.54
C VAL A 29 -12.82 -4.49 -27.10
N TYR A 30 -11.64 -5.08 -27.24
CA TYR A 30 -11.46 -6.47 -27.69
C TYR A 30 -10.98 -7.32 -26.53
N ALA A 31 -11.51 -8.53 -26.42
CA ALA A 31 -11.10 -9.51 -25.42
C ALA A 31 -11.05 -10.92 -26.04
N MET A 32 -10.17 -11.76 -25.52
CA MET A 32 -10.07 -13.18 -25.86
C MET A 32 -10.66 -14.01 -24.73
N SER A 33 -11.35 -15.11 -25.07
CA SER A 33 -11.82 -16.07 -24.07
C SER A 33 -10.65 -16.63 -23.27
N SER A 34 -10.78 -16.67 -21.93
CA SER A 34 -9.74 -17.14 -21.01
C SER A 34 -9.29 -18.57 -21.30
N ASN A 35 -10.17 -19.41 -21.84
CA ASN A 35 -9.85 -20.79 -22.22
C ASN A 35 -8.89 -20.89 -23.42
N ARG A 36 -8.63 -19.77 -24.11
CA ARG A 36 -7.70 -19.68 -25.25
C ARG A 36 -6.40 -18.95 -24.90
N LEU A 37 -6.21 -18.57 -23.63
CA LEU A 37 -5.01 -17.90 -23.14
C LEU A 37 -4.19 -18.86 -22.27
N ASN A 38 -2.87 -18.66 -22.25
CA ASN A 38 -2.04 -19.26 -21.20
C ASN A 38 -2.05 -18.31 -19.98
N PRO A 39 -2.67 -18.70 -18.85
CA PRO A 39 -2.91 -17.80 -17.72
C PRO A 39 -1.63 -17.32 -17.02
N LEU A 40 -0.53 -18.05 -17.15
CA LEU A 40 0.74 -17.72 -16.49
C LEU A 40 1.83 -17.25 -17.46
N ALA A 41 1.48 -17.02 -18.72
CA ALA A 41 2.43 -16.53 -19.71
C ALA A 41 3.08 -15.22 -19.26
N GLY A 42 4.42 -15.21 -19.18
CA GLY A 42 5.20 -14.02 -18.82
C GLY A 42 5.16 -13.62 -17.35
N THR A 43 4.51 -14.39 -16.47
CA THR A 43 4.36 -14.04 -15.05
C THR A 43 5.69 -13.93 -14.32
N LEU A 44 6.66 -14.82 -14.57
CA LEU A 44 7.99 -14.76 -13.93
C LEU A 44 8.78 -13.50 -14.33
N ASN A 45 8.83 -13.20 -15.63
CA ASN A 45 9.50 -12.01 -16.13
C ASN A 45 8.83 -10.73 -15.57
N ALA A 46 7.49 -10.67 -15.62
CA ALA A 46 6.75 -9.56 -15.05
C ALA A 46 6.94 -9.46 -13.53
N ALA A 47 6.90 -10.58 -12.79
CA ALA A 47 7.04 -10.59 -11.34
C ALA A 47 8.40 -10.05 -10.89
N ILE A 48 9.46 -10.23 -11.66
CA ILE A 48 10.78 -9.69 -11.33
C ILE A 48 10.87 -8.22 -11.76
N PHE A 49 10.75 -7.95 -13.06
CA PHE A 49 11.06 -6.63 -13.61
C PHE A 49 9.98 -5.59 -13.31
N ASN A 50 8.71 -5.96 -13.38
CA ASN A 50 7.61 -5.04 -13.09
C ASN A 50 7.53 -4.73 -11.59
N THR A 51 7.76 -5.72 -10.73
CA THR A 51 7.77 -5.51 -9.27
C THR A 51 8.92 -4.61 -8.88
N PHE A 52 10.14 -4.87 -9.36
CA PHE A 52 11.28 -3.97 -9.09
C PHE A 52 11.00 -2.54 -9.59
N ARG A 53 10.51 -2.40 -10.82
CA ARG A 53 10.14 -1.09 -11.40
C ARG A 53 9.08 -0.38 -10.55
N ARG A 54 8.06 -1.08 -10.04
CA ARG A 54 7.02 -0.48 -9.18
C ARG A 54 7.59 -0.09 -7.81
N THR A 55 8.36 -0.97 -7.18
CA THR A 55 8.95 -0.74 -5.86
C THR A 55 9.91 0.44 -5.88
N ARG A 56 10.80 0.55 -6.88
CA ARG A 56 11.75 1.68 -6.94
C ARG A 56 11.08 3.06 -7.04
N HIS A 57 9.89 3.14 -7.63
CA HIS A 57 9.16 4.41 -7.74
C HIS A 57 8.47 4.81 -6.43
N GLN A 58 8.33 3.87 -5.49
CA GLN A 58 7.61 4.09 -4.23
C GLN A 58 8.51 3.98 -2.99
N ILE A 59 9.69 3.36 -3.12
CA ILE A 59 10.60 3.07 -2.01
C ILE A 59 10.88 4.30 -1.14
N LEU A 60 11.05 5.47 -1.75
CA LEU A 60 11.39 6.70 -1.02
C LEU A 60 10.22 7.32 -0.24
N TYR A 61 8.98 6.92 -0.49
CA TYR A 61 7.84 7.44 0.27
C TYR A 61 7.64 6.71 1.60
N TRP A 62 7.99 5.43 1.66
CA TRP A 62 7.74 4.60 2.84
C TRP A 62 9.02 4.11 3.53
N ALA A 63 10.11 3.87 2.80
CA ALA A 63 11.33 3.35 3.42
C ALA A 63 11.96 4.36 4.39
N PRO A 64 12.07 5.67 4.08
CA PRO A 64 12.63 6.64 5.01
C PRO A 64 11.90 6.71 6.37
N PRO A 65 10.56 6.86 6.43
CA PRO A 65 9.88 6.87 7.74
C PRO A 65 9.97 5.52 8.47
N LEU A 66 10.00 4.38 7.76
CA LEU A 66 10.20 3.08 8.42
C LEU A 66 11.60 2.92 9.00
N ILE A 67 12.64 3.33 8.26
CA ILE A 67 14.03 3.27 8.72
C ILE A 67 14.20 4.20 9.93
N LEU A 68 13.66 5.43 9.86
CA LEU A 68 13.69 6.38 10.95
C LEU A 68 13.01 5.79 12.20
N GLY A 69 11.78 5.27 12.04
CA GLY A 69 11.05 4.66 13.14
C GLY A 69 11.82 3.50 13.78
N TYR A 70 12.35 2.59 12.98
CA TYR A 70 13.15 1.48 13.47
C TYR A 70 14.42 1.94 14.22
N ALA A 71 15.17 2.89 13.67
CA ALA A 71 16.37 3.42 14.29
C ALA A 71 16.07 4.11 15.63
N THR A 72 15.03 4.94 15.69
CA THR A 72 14.61 5.60 16.94
C THR A 72 14.15 4.60 17.99
N MET A 73 13.46 3.53 17.59
CA MET A 73 13.01 2.48 18.49
C MET A 73 14.21 1.69 19.05
N GLN A 74 15.18 1.32 18.22
CA GLN A 74 16.39 0.64 18.69
C GLN A 74 17.18 1.51 19.67
N TRP A 75 17.38 2.78 19.35
CA TRP A 75 18.01 3.73 20.26
C TRP A 75 17.26 3.83 21.60
N ALA A 76 15.93 3.91 21.57
CA ALA A 76 15.12 4.00 22.78
C ALA A 76 15.22 2.74 23.65
N ILE A 77 15.26 1.55 23.03
CA ILE A 77 15.42 0.28 23.74
C ILE A 77 16.80 0.22 24.41
N GLU A 78 17.88 0.46 23.66
CA GLU A 78 19.25 0.43 24.18
C GLU A 78 19.44 1.46 25.31
N ARG A 79 18.90 2.67 25.13
CA ARG A 79 18.96 3.71 26.17
C ARG A 79 18.17 3.30 27.42
N ASN A 80 17.00 2.69 27.26
CA ASN A 80 16.20 2.22 28.39
C ASN A 80 16.92 1.11 29.16
N GLU A 81 17.49 0.13 28.46
CA GLU A 81 18.28 -0.95 29.07
C GLU A 81 19.51 -0.40 29.80
N TYR A 82 20.21 0.57 29.21
CA TYR A 82 21.35 1.22 29.83
C TYR A 82 20.95 1.95 31.13
N LEU A 83 19.91 2.77 31.11
CA LEU A 83 19.44 3.49 32.30
C LEU A 83 19.03 2.54 33.43
N ASN A 84 18.44 1.38 33.10
CA ASN A 84 18.05 0.35 34.05
C ASN A 84 19.19 -0.58 34.47
N SER A 85 20.39 -0.43 33.89
CA SER A 85 21.58 -1.19 34.23
C SER A 85 22.26 -0.66 35.50
N LYS A 86 23.17 -1.45 36.09
CA LYS A 86 23.99 -1.00 37.23
C LYS A 86 24.84 0.24 36.91
N PRO A 87 25.62 0.30 35.81
CA PRO A 87 26.40 1.50 35.49
C PRO A 87 25.50 2.71 35.20
N GLY A 88 24.40 2.54 34.46
CA GLY A 88 23.47 3.64 34.20
C GLY A 88 22.82 4.20 35.46
N ARG A 89 22.45 3.35 36.42
CA ARG A 89 22.00 3.82 37.74
C ARG A 89 23.09 4.58 38.50
N ALA A 90 24.34 4.14 38.45
CA ALA A 90 25.44 4.82 39.16
C ALA A 90 25.78 6.18 38.52
N GLU A 91 25.62 6.32 37.20
CA GLU A 91 25.87 7.56 36.47
C GLU A 91 24.75 8.59 36.64
N PHE A 92 23.49 8.14 36.67
CA PHE A 92 22.31 9.02 36.72
C PHE A 92 21.62 9.08 38.09
N SER A 93 22.13 8.43 39.15
CA SER A 93 21.49 8.46 40.48
C SER A 93 21.62 9.78 41.23
N GLU A 94 22.54 10.65 40.83
CA GLU A 94 22.79 11.95 41.50
C GLU A 94 22.26 13.17 40.70
N GLU A 95 21.65 12.94 39.52
CA GLU A 95 21.14 14.02 38.65
C GLU A 95 19.63 14.34 38.86
N GLU A 96 19.04 13.90 39.97
CA GLU A 96 17.68 14.30 40.42
C GLU A 96 17.75 15.44 41.46
#